data_AF-A0A1M5KB05-F1
#
_entry.id   AF-A0A1M5KB05-F1
#
_cell.length_a   1.000
_cell.length_b   1.000
_cell.length_c   1.000
_cell.angle_alpha   90.00
_cell.angle_beta   90.00
_cell.angle_gamma   90.00
#
_symmetry.space_group_name_H-M   'P 1'
#
loop_
_entity.id
_entity.type
_entity.pdbx_description
1 polymer ?
#
loop_
_entity_poly.entity_id
_entity_poly.type
_entity_poly.pdbx_seq_one_letter_code
_entity_poly.pdbx_strand_id
1 'polypeptide(L)'
;MRTPKKRWSSEIPLVGTDDSLYGAPMTVDVIIEDARWADVGLDALADKAAMGVFAALGLDADWEICIMACDDARIAELNAEFREKPTPTNVLSWPSEERGAEVDGTHPASPEGPDPELGDIAIAFETCDREARDAGKRFEDHVTHLLVHGILHLLGYDHIRDQDATLMEALETKILGKMGIADPYRDITG
;
A
#
# COMPACT_ATOMS: atom_id res chain seq x y z
N MET A 1 12.34 28.12 -6.13
CA MET A 1 12.31 27.92 -7.60
C MET A 1 12.24 26.41 -7.81
N ARG A 2 11.02 25.86 -7.92
CA ARG A 2 10.77 24.40 -7.98
C ARG A 2 10.97 23.92 -9.42
N THR A 3 11.77 22.88 -9.59
CA THR A 3 11.86 22.11 -10.84
C THR A 3 10.53 21.38 -11.08
N PRO A 4 10.05 21.26 -12.34
CA PRO A 4 8.80 20.57 -12.64
C PRO A 4 9.00 19.05 -12.55
N LYS A 5 8.05 18.36 -11.90
CA LYS A 5 7.99 16.89 -11.86
C LYS A 5 7.79 16.35 -13.28
N LYS A 6 8.64 15.40 -13.70
CA LYS A 6 8.48 14.68 -14.97
C LYS A 6 7.34 13.68 -14.83
N ARG A 7 6.21 13.99 -15.47
CA ARG A 7 5.10 13.07 -15.71
C ARG A 7 5.49 12.10 -16.82
N TRP A 8 5.30 10.80 -16.63
CA TRP A 8 5.39 9.84 -17.73
C TRP A 8 4.09 9.95 -18.55
N SER A 9 4.23 10.20 -19.85
CA SER A 9 3.11 10.39 -20.78
C SER A 9 3.20 9.34 -21.88
N SER A 10 2.25 8.41 -21.90
CA SER A 10 2.00 7.54 -23.06
C SER A 10 0.87 8.15 -23.89
N GLU A 11 1.23 8.87 -24.95
CA GLU A 11 0.25 9.36 -25.93
C GLU A 11 -0.18 8.19 -26.85
N ILE A 12 -1.42 7.71 -26.68
CA ILE A 12 -2.12 6.88 -27.68
C ILE A 12 -3.36 7.67 -28.13
N PRO A 13 -3.65 7.78 -29.45
CA PRO A 13 -4.72 8.64 -29.95
C PRO A 13 -6.11 8.04 -29.66
N LEU A 14 -7.01 8.88 -29.16
CA LEU A 14 -8.41 8.54 -28.88
C LEU A 14 -9.21 8.37 -30.19
N VAL A 15 -9.76 7.17 -30.40
CA VAL A 15 -10.91 6.93 -31.29
C VAL A 15 -12.09 6.57 -30.38
N GLY A 16 -13.18 7.33 -30.52
CA GLY A 16 -14.33 7.25 -29.64
C GLY A 16 -15.03 5.90 -29.65
N THR A 17 -15.27 5.38 -28.45
CA THR A 17 -16.23 4.31 -28.17
C THR A 17 -16.85 4.57 -26.80
N ASP A 18 -18.19 4.69 -26.80
CA ASP A 18 -19.12 4.37 -25.71
C ASP A 18 -18.57 4.42 -24.27
N ASP A 19 -18.86 5.53 -23.58
CA ASP A 19 -18.40 5.86 -22.22
C ASP A 19 -19.15 5.10 -21.11
N SER A 20 -19.71 3.92 -21.43
CA SER A 20 -20.50 3.10 -20.50
C SER A 20 -19.91 1.71 -20.20
N LEU A 21 -18.67 1.46 -20.65
CA LEU A 21 -17.96 0.19 -20.45
C LEU A 21 -16.55 0.31 -19.86
N TYR A 22 -16.11 1.51 -19.46
CA TYR A 22 -14.91 1.63 -18.62
C TYR A 22 -15.29 1.23 -17.19
N GLY A 23 -14.53 0.28 -16.63
CA GLY A 23 -14.82 -0.43 -15.40
C GLY A 23 -15.09 0.49 -14.22
N ALA A 24 -15.64 -0.09 -13.15
CA ALA A 24 -15.70 0.56 -11.85
C ALA A 24 -14.36 1.30 -11.57
N PRO A 25 -14.38 2.49 -10.95
CA PRO A 25 -13.15 3.22 -10.64
C PRO A 25 -12.17 2.24 -9.99
N MET A 26 -11.01 2.04 -10.64
CA MET A 26 -10.00 1.14 -10.11
C MET A 26 -9.39 1.82 -8.89
N THR A 27 -9.78 1.34 -7.72
CA THR A 27 -9.25 1.81 -6.43
C THR A 27 -7.73 1.69 -6.36
N VAL A 28 -7.14 0.70 -7.03
CA VAL A 28 -5.70 0.49 -7.06
C VAL A 28 -5.19 0.32 -8.50
N ASP A 29 -4.14 1.06 -8.85
CA ASP A 29 -3.35 0.86 -10.07
C ASP A 29 -2.04 0.16 -9.71
N VAL A 30 -1.79 -1.03 -10.28
CA VAL A 30 -0.59 -1.82 -10.00
C VAL A 30 0.35 -1.82 -11.21
N ILE A 31 1.57 -1.34 -11.00
CA ILE A 31 2.65 -1.32 -11.97
C ILE A 31 3.64 -2.43 -11.64
N ILE A 32 3.66 -3.47 -12.48
CA ILE A 32 4.59 -4.59 -12.32
C ILE A 32 5.91 -4.29 -13.05
N GLU A 33 6.98 -4.02 -12.28
CA GLU A 33 8.35 -3.91 -12.79
C GLU A 33 9.12 -5.25 -12.70
N ASP A 34 8.75 -6.10 -11.74
CA ASP A 34 9.29 -7.46 -11.63
C ASP A 34 8.24 -8.53 -11.96
N ALA A 35 8.52 -9.35 -12.97
CA ALA A 35 7.57 -10.33 -13.50
C ALA A 35 7.10 -11.40 -12.49
N ARG A 36 7.84 -11.66 -11.40
CA ARG A 36 7.43 -12.63 -10.37
C ARG A 36 6.16 -12.20 -9.65
N TRP A 37 5.85 -10.89 -9.61
CA TRP A 37 4.61 -10.38 -9.04
C TRP A 37 3.36 -10.75 -9.85
N ALA A 38 3.50 -10.99 -11.16
CA ALA A 38 2.37 -11.40 -12.00
C ALA A 38 1.85 -12.80 -11.60
N ASP A 39 2.76 -13.71 -11.20
CA ASP A 39 2.41 -15.09 -10.85
C ASP A 39 1.65 -15.21 -9.52
N VAL A 40 1.76 -14.20 -8.64
CA VAL A 40 1.11 -14.15 -7.32
C VAL A 40 -0.22 -13.39 -7.33
N GLY A 41 -0.64 -12.85 -8.48
CA GLY A 41 -1.92 -12.16 -8.61
C GLY A 41 -2.02 -10.90 -7.73
N LEU A 42 -0.96 -10.08 -7.75
CA LEU A 42 -0.83 -8.92 -6.87
C LEU A 42 -2.01 -7.96 -6.97
N ASP A 43 -2.57 -7.74 -8.17
CA ASP A 43 -3.75 -6.89 -8.38
C ASP A 43 -4.90 -7.27 -7.44
N ALA A 44 -5.22 -8.56 -7.36
CA ALA A 44 -6.31 -9.06 -6.52
C ALA A 44 -6.00 -8.93 -5.02
N LEU A 45 -4.74 -9.06 -4.63
CA LEU A 45 -4.31 -8.85 -3.23
C LEU A 45 -4.41 -7.37 -2.86
N ALA A 46 -4.01 -6.48 -3.77
CA ALA A 46 -4.05 -5.04 -3.58
C ALA A 46 -5.48 -4.51 -3.47
N ASP A 47 -6.37 -4.92 -4.38
CA ASP A 47 -7.80 -4.58 -4.31
C ASP A 47 -8.42 -5.04 -2.99
N LYS A 48 -8.14 -6.29 -2.60
CA LYS A 48 -8.66 -6.85 -1.34
C LYS A 48 -8.13 -6.06 -0.12
N ALA A 49 -6.85 -5.70 -0.12
CA ALA A 49 -6.24 -4.90 0.94
C ALA A 49 -6.89 -3.51 1.04
N ALA A 50 -7.00 -2.80 -0.09
CA ALA A 50 -7.60 -1.46 -0.15
C ALA A 50 -9.06 -1.47 0.30
N MET A 51 -9.88 -2.37 -0.25
CA MET A 51 -11.29 -2.53 0.17
C MET A 51 -11.40 -2.86 1.66
N GLY A 52 -10.50 -3.69 2.20
CA GLY A 52 -10.45 -4.03 3.62
C GLY A 52 -10.18 -2.81 4.51
N VAL A 53 -9.21 -1.98 4.12
CA VAL A 53 -8.88 -0.73 4.82
C VAL A 53 -10.04 0.26 4.72
N PHE A 54 -10.57 0.49 3.52
CA PHE A 54 -11.65 1.45 3.29
C PHE A 54 -12.91 1.06 4.07
N ALA A 55 -13.29 -0.21 4.04
CA ALA A 55 -14.43 -0.70 4.83
C ALA A 55 -14.18 -0.62 6.34
N ALA A 56 -12.93 -0.74 6.81
CA ALA A 56 -12.61 -0.60 8.23
C ALA A 56 -12.66 0.85 8.72
N LEU A 57 -12.40 1.80 7.83
CA LEU A 57 -12.36 3.24 8.12
C LEU A 57 -13.62 4.00 7.68
N GLY A 58 -14.54 3.33 6.96
CA GLY A 58 -15.77 3.93 6.47
C GLY A 58 -15.56 4.85 5.25
N LEU A 59 -14.57 4.54 4.42
CA LEU A 59 -14.29 5.23 3.16
C LEU A 59 -15.03 4.57 2.00
N ASP A 60 -15.43 5.39 1.03
CA ASP A 60 -15.96 4.91 -0.25
C ASP A 60 -14.84 4.35 -1.14
N ALA A 61 -15.20 3.62 -2.20
CA ALA A 61 -14.23 2.96 -3.09
C ALA A 61 -13.62 3.89 -4.17
N ASP A 62 -13.90 5.19 -4.08
CA ASP A 62 -13.53 6.19 -5.09
C ASP A 62 -12.10 6.75 -4.89
N TRP A 63 -11.39 6.31 -3.85
CA TRP A 63 -10.00 6.69 -3.59
C TRP A 63 -9.04 5.85 -4.43
N GLU A 64 -7.94 6.49 -4.87
CA GLU A 64 -6.96 5.92 -5.79
C GLU A 64 -5.59 5.72 -5.11
N ILE A 65 -4.97 4.57 -5.36
CA ILE A 65 -3.66 4.19 -4.84
C ILE A 65 -2.82 3.63 -5.99
N CYS A 66 -1.57 4.06 -6.11
CA CYS A 66 -0.62 3.48 -7.06
C CYS A 66 0.35 2.53 -6.34
N ILE A 67 0.57 1.34 -6.88
CA ILE A 67 1.48 0.34 -6.31
C ILE A 67 2.50 -0.10 -7.36
N MET A 68 3.78 0.17 -7.09
CA MET A 68 4.90 -0.36 -7.86
C MET A 68 5.40 -1.67 -7.25
N ALA A 69 5.26 -2.75 -8.02
CA ALA A 69 5.70 -4.08 -7.65
C ALA A 69 7.07 -4.37 -8.28
N CYS A 70 8.12 -4.34 -7.46
CA CYS A 70 9.51 -4.32 -7.91
C CYS A 70 10.40 -5.36 -7.20
N ASP A 71 11.70 -5.30 -7.45
CA ASP A 71 12.72 -6.13 -6.79
C ASP A 71 13.46 -5.35 -5.67
N ASP A 72 14.30 -6.07 -4.91
CA ASP A 72 15.12 -5.49 -3.85
C ASP A 72 16.09 -4.40 -4.35
N ALA A 73 16.56 -4.50 -5.60
CA ALA A 73 17.47 -3.52 -6.18
C ALA A 73 16.74 -2.18 -6.39
N ARG A 74 15.56 -2.24 -7.01
CA ARG A 74 14.73 -1.07 -7.30
C ARG A 74 14.25 -0.39 -6.01
N ILE A 75 13.77 -1.15 -5.03
CA ILE A 75 13.33 -0.53 -3.77
C ILE A 75 14.49 0.07 -2.98
N ALA A 76 15.71 -0.50 -3.09
CA ALA A 76 16.89 0.07 -2.44
C ALA A 76 17.29 1.41 -3.05
N GLU A 77 17.12 1.59 -4.38
CA GLU A 77 17.29 2.89 -5.04
C GLU A 77 16.28 3.91 -4.50
N LEU A 78 15.00 3.53 -4.40
CA LEU A 78 13.94 4.40 -3.86
C LEU A 78 14.19 4.74 -2.38
N ASN A 79 14.61 3.75 -1.58
CA ASN A 79 14.93 3.96 -0.17
C ASN A 79 16.15 4.89 0.01
N ALA A 80 17.13 4.79 -0.88
CA ALA A 80 18.25 5.74 -0.92
C ALA A 80 17.77 7.16 -1.28
N GLU A 81 16.97 7.29 -2.33
CA GLU A 81 16.51 8.59 -2.85
C GLU A 81 15.61 9.34 -1.87
N PHE A 82 14.64 8.64 -1.27
CA PHE A 82 13.60 9.28 -0.47
C PHE A 82 13.82 9.20 1.04
N ARG A 83 14.65 8.26 1.52
CA ARG A 83 14.87 8.03 2.96
C ARG A 83 16.35 8.01 3.37
N GLU A 84 17.28 8.26 2.44
CA GLU A 84 18.74 8.22 2.65
C GLU A 84 19.25 6.87 3.20
N LYS A 85 18.53 5.78 2.89
CA LYS A 85 18.84 4.41 3.34
C LYS A 85 19.05 3.49 2.13
N PRO A 86 20.28 3.32 1.62
CA PRO A 86 20.56 2.53 0.43
C PRO A 86 20.57 1.03 0.72
N THR A 87 19.50 0.52 1.30
CA THR A 87 19.30 -0.89 1.63
C THR A 87 17.89 -1.31 1.22
N PRO A 88 17.71 -2.55 0.72
CA PRO A 88 16.38 -3.08 0.46
C PRO A 88 15.48 -3.03 1.71
N THR A 89 14.19 -2.89 1.48
CA THR A 89 13.13 -2.99 2.49
C THR A 89 11.94 -3.72 1.87
N ASN A 90 10.96 -4.14 2.66
CA ASN A 90 9.78 -4.84 2.14
C ASN A 90 8.84 -3.89 1.39
N VAL A 91 8.46 -2.77 2.01
CA VAL A 91 7.50 -1.80 1.50
C VAL A 91 7.94 -0.37 1.83
N LEU A 92 7.60 0.56 0.94
CA LEU A 92 7.69 2.00 1.16
C LEU A 92 6.35 2.63 0.77
N SER A 93 5.97 3.70 1.45
CA SER A 93 4.75 4.47 1.19
C SER A 93 5.05 5.97 1.15
N TRP A 94 4.36 6.67 0.24
CA TRP A 94 4.41 8.12 0.06
C TRP A 94 2.99 8.67 -0.05
N PRO A 95 2.44 9.25 1.03
CA PRO A 95 1.11 9.85 0.99
C PRO A 95 1.08 11.08 0.07
N SER A 96 -0.03 11.28 -0.63
CA SER A 96 -0.28 12.48 -1.44
C SER A 96 -0.40 13.75 -0.59
N GLU A 97 -0.97 13.61 0.61
CA GLU A 97 -1.14 14.66 1.61
C GLU A 97 -0.74 14.17 3.01
N GLU A 98 -0.19 15.06 3.84
CA GLU A 98 0.07 14.76 5.24
C GLU A 98 -1.25 14.71 6.02
N ARG A 99 -1.51 13.58 6.70
CA ARG A 99 -2.76 13.33 7.45
C ARG A 99 -2.52 12.87 8.88
N GLY A 100 -1.26 12.74 9.30
CA GLY A 100 -0.86 12.23 10.61
C GLY A 100 -1.57 12.93 11.76
N ALA A 101 -1.96 12.13 12.76
CA ALA A 101 -2.64 12.64 13.93
C ALA A 101 -1.70 13.49 14.80
N GLU A 102 -2.13 14.70 15.17
CA GLU A 102 -1.33 15.56 16.06
C GLU A 102 -1.21 14.95 17.47
N VAL A 103 -2.29 14.30 17.94
CA VAL A 103 -2.36 13.68 19.27
C VAL A 103 -2.09 12.19 19.17
N ASP A 104 -1.14 11.71 19.97
CA ASP A 104 -0.75 10.30 20.04
C ASP A 104 -1.93 9.38 20.38
N GLY A 105 -2.07 8.28 19.64
CA GLY A 105 -3.13 7.30 19.80
C GLY A 105 -4.50 7.73 19.26
N THR A 106 -4.57 8.82 18.50
CA THR A 106 -5.81 9.28 17.87
C THR A 106 -5.82 9.00 16.38
N HIS A 107 -7.03 8.94 15.81
CA HIS A 107 -7.17 8.71 14.38
C HIS A 107 -6.69 9.95 13.58
N PRO A 108 -5.93 9.73 12.50
CA PRO A 108 -5.69 10.71 11.43
C PRO A 108 -6.97 11.36 10.93
N ALA A 109 -6.84 12.54 10.32
CA ALA A 109 -7.96 13.13 9.59
C ALA A 109 -8.37 12.21 8.44
N SER A 110 -9.68 12.02 8.25
CA SER A 110 -10.16 11.30 7.07
C SER A 110 -9.76 12.06 5.80
N PRO A 111 -9.44 11.36 4.71
CA PRO A 111 -9.16 12.02 3.44
C PRO A 111 -10.43 12.75 2.97
N GLU A 112 -10.25 13.98 2.47
CA GLU A 112 -11.32 14.87 2.05
C GLU A 112 -10.92 15.59 0.76
N GLY A 113 -11.92 16.07 0.00
CA GLY A 113 -11.70 16.85 -1.20
C GLY A 113 -12.00 16.08 -2.50
N PRO A 114 -11.90 16.76 -3.64
CA PRO A 114 -12.24 16.18 -4.94
C PRO A 114 -11.10 15.37 -5.58
N ASP A 115 -9.89 15.41 -5.00
CA ASP A 115 -8.73 14.67 -5.49
C ASP A 115 -8.71 13.27 -4.83
N PRO A 116 -8.92 12.19 -5.60
CA PRO A 116 -9.00 10.84 -5.05
C PRO A 116 -7.63 10.24 -4.72
N GLU A 117 -6.52 10.87 -5.09
CA GLU A 117 -5.18 10.30 -4.91
C GLU A 117 -4.81 10.19 -3.42
N LEU A 118 -4.59 8.97 -2.93
CA LEU A 118 -4.04 8.72 -1.58
C LEU A 118 -2.51 8.65 -1.57
N GLY A 119 -1.90 8.28 -2.69
CA GLY A 119 -0.45 8.26 -2.89
C GLY A 119 0.08 6.95 -3.45
N ASP A 120 1.39 6.75 -3.24
CA ASP A 120 2.17 5.70 -3.89
C ASP A 120 2.74 4.69 -2.88
N ILE A 121 2.79 3.42 -3.28
CA ILE A 121 3.45 2.32 -2.55
C ILE A 121 4.47 1.65 -3.47
N ALA A 122 5.64 1.31 -2.95
CA ALA A 122 6.56 0.38 -3.60
C ALA A 122 6.74 -0.87 -2.73
N ILE A 123 6.69 -2.06 -3.33
CA ILE A 123 6.84 -3.34 -2.63
C ILE A 123 7.87 -4.23 -3.35
N ALA A 124 8.76 -4.87 -2.58
CA ALA A 124 9.90 -5.63 -3.11
C ALA A 124 9.78 -7.14 -2.91
N PHE A 125 9.90 -7.88 -4.02
CA PHE A 125 9.60 -9.31 -4.04
C PHE A 125 10.52 -10.11 -3.12
N GLU A 126 11.83 -9.96 -3.23
CA GLU A 126 12.78 -10.79 -2.48
C GLU A 126 12.71 -10.57 -0.98
N THR A 127 12.56 -9.32 -0.54
CA THR A 127 12.41 -9.04 0.89
C THR A 127 11.09 -9.60 1.42
N CYS A 128 9.98 -9.44 0.72
CA CYS A 128 8.70 -10.05 1.12
C CYS A 128 8.79 -11.58 1.20
N ASP A 129 9.44 -12.21 0.21
CA ASP A 129 9.57 -13.67 0.10
C ASP A 129 10.47 -14.24 1.20
N ARG A 130 11.58 -13.56 1.49
CA ARG A 130 12.47 -13.88 2.60
C ARG A 130 11.76 -13.78 3.95
N GLU A 131 11.10 -12.66 4.22
CA GLU A 131 10.38 -12.44 5.48
C GLU A 131 9.24 -13.45 5.68
N ALA A 132 8.47 -13.74 4.64
CA ALA A 132 7.40 -14.73 4.71
C ALA A 132 7.95 -16.12 5.06
N ARG A 133 9.06 -16.54 4.44
CA ARG A 133 9.72 -17.82 4.75
C ARG A 133 10.27 -17.86 6.18
N ASP A 134 10.98 -16.81 6.59
CA ASP A 134 11.61 -16.72 7.91
C ASP A 134 10.55 -16.74 9.04
N ALA A 135 9.39 -16.13 8.79
CA ALA A 135 8.25 -16.12 9.71
C ALA A 135 7.32 -17.34 9.57
N GLY A 136 7.57 -18.25 8.62
CA GLY A 136 6.67 -19.38 8.34
C GLY A 136 5.26 -18.98 7.88
N LYS A 137 5.12 -17.79 7.28
CA LYS A 137 3.86 -17.24 6.77
C LYS A 137 3.67 -17.63 5.30
N ARG A 138 2.42 -17.73 4.87
CA ARG A 138 2.12 -17.80 3.42
C ARG A 138 2.53 -16.47 2.78
N PHE A 139 3.14 -16.55 1.60
CA PHE A 139 3.62 -15.37 0.89
C PHE A 139 2.50 -14.37 0.64
N GLU A 140 1.34 -14.83 0.15
CA GLU A 140 0.22 -13.93 -0.14
C GLU A 140 -0.36 -13.27 1.13
N ASP A 141 -0.32 -13.97 2.27
CA ASP A 141 -0.79 -13.43 3.54
C ASP A 141 0.16 -12.34 4.06
N HIS A 142 1.48 -12.54 3.92
CA HIS A 142 2.50 -11.55 4.25
C HIS A 142 2.42 -10.31 3.33
N VAL A 143 2.27 -10.52 2.03
CA VAL A 143 2.07 -9.43 1.06
C VAL A 143 0.78 -8.66 1.36
N THR A 144 -0.32 -9.36 1.66
CA THR A 144 -1.59 -8.70 2.03
C THR A 144 -1.43 -7.85 3.30
N HIS A 145 -0.69 -8.34 4.30
CA HIS A 145 -0.34 -7.54 5.49
C HIS A 145 0.41 -6.28 5.11
N LEU A 146 1.48 -6.39 4.31
CA LEU A 146 2.28 -5.23 3.89
C LEU A 146 1.50 -4.21 3.03
N LEU A 147 0.55 -4.68 2.21
CA LEU A 147 -0.35 -3.81 1.47
C LEU A 147 -1.29 -3.06 2.42
N VAL A 148 -1.94 -3.74 3.36
CA VAL A 148 -2.78 -3.08 4.39
C VAL A 148 -1.96 -2.04 5.17
N HIS A 149 -0.75 -2.41 5.59
CA HIS A 149 0.19 -1.55 6.30
C HIS A 149 0.57 -0.31 5.47
N GLY A 150 0.98 -0.49 4.22
CA GLY A 150 1.33 0.60 3.31
C GLY A 150 0.17 1.57 3.06
N ILE A 151 -1.06 1.05 2.89
CA ILE A 151 -2.26 1.86 2.67
C ILE A 151 -2.64 2.64 3.94
N LEU A 152 -2.50 2.04 5.13
CA LEU A 152 -2.71 2.76 6.39
C LEU A 152 -1.73 3.92 6.54
N HIS A 153 -0.47 3.75 6.11
CA HIS A 153 0.49 4.86 6.05
C HIS A 153 0.09 5.96 5.07
N LEU A 154 -0.49 5.63 3.91
CA LEU A 154 -1.03 6.65 2.99
C LEU A 154 -2.16 7.49 3.65
N LEU A 155 -2.90 6.88 4.57
CA LEU A 155 -3.98 7.52 5.32
C LEU A 155 -3.50 8.21 6.62
N GLY A 156 -2.18 8.34 6.81
CA GLY A 156 -1.58 9.05 7.94
C GLY A 156 -1.48 8.25 9.24
N TYR A 157 -1.80 6.95 9.23
CA TYR A 157 -1.47 6.10 10.38
C TYR A 157 0.04 5.84 10.39
N ASP A 158 0.61 5.74 11.59
CA ASP A 158 2.04 5.50 11.77
C ASP A 158 2.28 4.65 13.02
N HIS A 159 3.49 4.16 13.19
CA HIS A 159 3.90 3.30 14.30
C HIS A 159 5.19 3.82 14.97
N ILE A 160 5.51 5.11 14.84
CA ILE A 160 6.66 5.74 15.50
C ILE A 160 6.41 5.97 16.99
N ARG A 161 5.19 6.35 17.38
CA ARG A 161 4.78 6.55 18.78
C ARG A 161 4.02 5.33 19.29
N ASP A 162 4.19 4.98 20.56
CA ASP A 162 3.65 3.73 21.13
C ASP A 162 2.12 3.63 21.02
N GLN A 163 1.37 4.72 21.21
CA GLN A 163 -0.09 4.66 21.13
C GLN A 163 -0.58 4.65 19.68
N ASP A 164 0.10 5.36 18.77
CA ASP A 164 -0.16 5.23 17.33
C ASP A 164 0.10 3.81 16.83
N ALA A 165 1.22 3.20 17.24
CA ALA A 165 1.55 1.81 16.91
C ALA A 165 0.43 0.88 17.40
N THR A 166 0.02 1.01 18.66
CA THR A 166 -1.09 0.21 19.21
C THR A 166 -2.38 0.37 18.39
N LEU A 167 -2.69 1.60 17.94
CA LEU A 167 -3.86 1.88 17.12
C LEU A 167 -3.76 1.25 15.72
N MET A 168 -2.61 1.43 15.05
CA MET A 168 -2.36 0.93 13.71
C MET A 168 -2.32 -0.60 13.68
N GLU A 169 -1.59 -1.24 14.61
CA GLU A 169 -1.52 -2.69 14.75
C GLU A 169 -2.91 -3.31 14.99
N ALA A 170 -3.75 -2.68 15.84
CA ALA A 170 -5.11 -3.13 16.07
C ALA A 170 -6.00 -3.06 14.82
N LEU A 171 -5.81 -2.03 13.97
CA LEU A 171 -6.48 -1.92 12.69
C LEU A 171 -6.02 -3.02 11.73
N GLU A 172 -4.72 -3.22 11.59
CA GLU A 172 -4.15 -4.27 10.76
C GLU A 172 -4.67 -5.66 11.16
N THR A 173 -4.59 -6.02 12.44
CA THR A 173 -5.11 -7.31 12.95
C THR A 173 -6.60 -7.46 12.68
N LYS A 174 -7.39 -6.39 12.86
CA LYS A 174 -8.85 -6.41 12.58
C LYS A 174 -9.14 -6.60 11.10
N ILE A 175 -8.41 -5.92 10.21
CA ILE A 175 -8.60 -5.99 8.76
C ILE A 175 -8.20 -7.37 8.25
N LEU A 176 -7.02 -7.85 8.62
CA LEU A 176 -6.51 -9.17 8.24
C LEU A 176 -7.38 -10.30 8.78
N GLY A 177 -7.85 -10.19 10.01
CA GLY A 177 -8.77 -11.18 10.59
C GLY A 177 -10.08 -11.33 9.81
N LYS A 178 -10.64 -10.24 9.27
CA LYS A 178 -11.82 -10.30 8.38
C LYS A 178 -11.52 -10.98 7.04
N MET A 179 -10.25 -11.01 6.63
CA MET A 179 -9.79 -11.67 5.41
C MET A 179 -9.43 -13.15 5.62
N GLY A 180 -9.53 -13.65 6.86
CA GLY A 180 -9.11 -15.00 7.25
C GLY A 180 -7.59 -15.13 7.42
N ILE A 181 -6.86 -14.02 7.51
CA ILE A 181 -5.41 -13.99 7.68
C ILE A 181 -5.10 -13.90 9.18
N ALA A 182 -4.10 -14.66 9.62
CA ALA A 182 -3.68 -14.69 11.02
C ALA A 182 -3.12 -13.33 11.48
N ASP A 183 -3.22 -13.07 12.79
CA ASP A 183 -2.66 -11.88 13.42
C ASP A 183 -1.14 -11.80 13.18
N PRO A 184 -0.63 -10.77 12.47
CA PRO A 184 0.77 -10.73 12.07
C PRO A 184 1.73 -10.45 13.23
N TYR A 185 1.20 -9.99 14.37
CA TYR A 185 1.93 -9.62 15.59
C TYR A 185 1.97 -10.72 16.65
N ARG A 186 1.22 -11.81 16.47
CA ARG A 186 1.27 -12.96 17.37
C ARG A 186 2.28 -13.97 16.86
N ASP A 187 3.15 -14.42 17.75
CA ASP A 187 3.96 -15.60 17.50
C ASP A 187 3.04 -16.79 17.19
N ILE A 188 3.37 -17.54 16.15
CA ILE A 188 2.80 -18.87 15.92
C ILE A 188 3.37 -19.78 17.00
N THR A 189 2.82 -19.71 18.21
CA THR A 189 3.08 -20.73 19.23
C THR A 189 2.39 -22.00 18.75
N GLY A 190 3.17 -22.87 18.10
CA GLY A 190 2.80 -24.25 17.79
C GLY A 190 2.69 -25.09 19.05
#